data_AF-A0A2E0ZFC3-F1
#
_entry.id   AF-A0A2E0ZFC3-F1
#
_cell.length_a   1.000
_cell.length_b   1.000
_cell.length_c   1.000
_cell.angle_alpha   90.00
_cell.angle_beta   90.00
_cell.angle_gamma   90.00
#
_symmetry.space_group_name_H-M   'P 1'
#
loop_
_entity.id
_entity.type
_entity.pdbx_description
1 polymer ?
#
loop_
_entity_poly.entity_id
_entity_poly.type
_entity_poly.pdbx_seq_one_letter_code
_entity_poly.pdbx_strand_id
1 'polypeptide(L)'
;MRLLNTILALAVVILLGAGLFIGWRAYSNCEASGQGSLSGCLLSNLNPLEDLSYPRGVGTPLTCAANEEYDAGLCYPPCEAGFFGVGPVCWEICPDEYTDDGATCRKDAHIFGKESYGRGVGTIPSDVLAATCGDNQELDAGLCYEPCQSGYTGVGPVCWETSCPEGYADDGATCRRDVHIFSKDSYGRGVGTIPTDIFAGTCSGDQEYDAGLCYPPCDSGYDGVGPVCWRYCPSDYTDDGVTCRRDAHIVGKDSYGRGVGTIPPEFSAGSCGANEELDAGLCYQTCDAGYTGVGPVCWESSCPEGYTDDGATCRLDVHIIGKESYGRGVGVPIYTCAAGMEEDAGLCYTPCEDGYSGVGPVCWKD
;
A
#
# COMPACT_ATOMS: atom_id res chain seq x y z
N MET A 1 -61.70 45.63 -74.26
CA MET A 1 -61.89 44.35 -73.53
C MET A 1 -61.07 43.20 -74.10
N ARG A 2 -61.09 42.91 -75.42
CA ARG A 2 -60.32 41.77 -75.97
C ARG A 2 -58.80 41.87 -75.79
N LEU A 3 -58.20 43.04 -76.01
CA LEU A 3 -56.73 43.23 -75.92
C LEU A 3 -56.17 43.05 -74.50
N LEU A 4 -56.89 43.49 -73.48
CA LEU A 4 -56.48 43.39 -72.07
C LEU A 4 -56.48 41.94 -71.59
N ASN A 5 -57.47 41.14 -72.01
CA ASN A 5 -57.53 39.72 -71.68
C ASN A 5 -56.41 38.93 -72.35
N THR A 6 -55.99 39.29 -73.56
CA THR A 6 -54.85 38.65 -74.23
C THR A 6 -53.53 38.96 -73.54
N ILE A 7 -53.34 40.20 -73.08
CA ILE A 7 -52.13 40.62 -72.34
C ILE A 7 -52.08 39.93 -70.98
N LEU A 8 -53.21 39.85 -70.25
CA LEU A 8 -53.27 39.10 -69.00
C LEU A 8 -52.99 37.62 -69.20
N ALA A 9 -53.54 37.00 -70.26
CA ALA A 9 -53.29 35.61 -70.56
C ALA A 9 -51.80 35.34 -70.87
N LEU A 10 -51.15 36.22 -71.65
CA LEU A 10 -49.72 36.14 -71.92
C LEU A 10 -48.87 36.36 -70.67
N ALA A 11 -49.22 37.32 -69.82
CA ALA A 11 -48.52 37.56 -68.56
C ALA A 11 -48.63 36.36 -67.61
N VAL A 12 -49.81 35.73 -67.52
CA VAL A 12 -50.01 34.51 -66.73
C VAL A 12 -49.17 33.35 -67.28
N VAL A 13 -49.13 33.16 -68.60
CA VAL A 13 -48.30 32.11 -69.21
C VAL A 13 -46.81 32.34 -68.97
N ILE A 14 -46.35 33.59 -69.05
CA ILE A 14 -44.94 33.94 -68.79
C ILE A 14 -44.60 33.74 -67.31
N LEU A 15 -45.47 34.15 -66.38
CA LEU A 15 -45.26 33.99 -64.95
C LEU A 15 -45.28 32.51 -64.52
N LEU A 16 -46.18 31.70 -65.09
CA LEU A 16 -46.21 30.26 -64.87
C LEU A 16 -44.97 29.57 -65.47
N GLY A 17 -44.53 29.99 -66.66
CA GLY A 17 -43.31 29.49 -67.29
C GLY A 17 -42.04 29.83 -66.49
N ALA A 18 -41.92 31.06 -65.99
CA ALA A 18 -40.80 31.49 -65.16
C ALA A 18 -40.79 30.76 -63.80
N GLY A 19 -41.95 30.58 -63.18
CA GLY A 19 -42.09 29.83 -61.93
C GLY A 19 -41.70 28.36 -62.09
N LEU A 20 -42.12 27.71 -63.19
CA LEU A 20 -41.74 26.34 -63.51
C LEU A 20 -40.23 26.21 -63.80
N PHE A 21 -39.61 27.20 -64.48
CA PHE A 21 -38.18 27.18 -64.76
C PHE A 21 -37.33 27.38 -63.50
N ILE A 22 -37.73 28.30 -62.60
CA ILE A 22 -37.04 28.51 -61.32
C ILE A 22 -37.19 27.27 -60.42
N GLY A 23 -38.39 26.69 -60.37
CA GLY A 23 -38.65 25.45 -59.63
C GLY A 23 -37.84 24.27 -60.18
N TRP A 24 -37.76 24.13 -61.51
CA TRP A 24 -36.97 23.09 -62.16
C TRP A 24 -35.46 23.28 -61.92
N ARG A 25 -34.95 24.50 -61.98
CA ARG A 25 -33.53 24.80 -61.73
C ARG A 25 -33.13 24.55 -60.27
N ALA A 26 -34.01 24.85 -59.33
CA ALA A 26 -33.83 24.53 -57.92
C ALA A 26 -33.84 23.01 -57.69
N TYR A 27 -34.79 22.29 -58.31
CA TYR A 27 -34.86 20.84 -58.26
C TYR A 27 -33.61 20.16 -58.84
N SER A 28 -33.16 20.58 -60.03
CA SER A 28 -32.00 19.99 -60.71
C SER A 28 -30.69 20.23 -59.94
N ASN A 29 -30.56 21.36 -59.25
CA ASN A 29 -29.39 21.64 -58.41
C ASN A 29 -29.38 20.76 -57.13
N CYS A 30 -30.54 20.44 -56.56
CA CYS A 30 -30.65 19.54 -55.41
C CYS A 30 -30.45 18.06 -55.78
N GLU A 31 -30.80 17.64 -57.00
CA GLU A 31 -30.55 16.27 -57.49
C GLU A 31 -29.05 16.00 -57.70
N ALA A 32 -28.28 17.02 -58.12
CA ALA A 32 -26.84 16.93 -58.29
C ALA A 32 -26.04 16.84 -56.97
N SER A 33 -26.60 17.30 -55.85
CA SER A 33 -25.93 17.32 -54.53
C SER A 33 -26.15 16.05 -53.70
N GLY A 34 -26.85 15.03 -54.22
CA GLY A 34 -26.97 13.71 -53.59
C GLY A 34 -27.77 13.65 -52.29
N GLN A 35 -28.57 14.68 -51.96
CA GLN A 35 -29.35 14.75 -50.73
C GLN A 35 -30.79 14.24 -50.97
N GLY A 36 -31.17 13.17 -50.26
CA GLY A 36 -32.46 12.49 -50.40
C GLY A 36 -33.68 13.31 -49.94
N SER A 37 -34.25 14.07 -50.87
CA SER A 37 -35.55 14.78 -50.88
C SER A 37 -35.48 16.32 -50.89
N LEU A 38 -36.37 16.91 -51.69
CA LEU A 38 -36.60 18.36 -51.84
C LEU A 38 -36.78 19.09 -50.50
N SER A 39 -37.42 18.43 -49.53
CA SER A 39 -37.67 18.96 -48.18
C SER A 39 -36.38 19.21 -47.39
N GLY A 40 -35.34 18.38 -47.57
CA GLY A 40 -34.05 18.56 -46.90
C GLY A 40 -33.23 19.72 -47.47
N CYS A 41 -33.31 19.93 -48.80
CA CYS A 41 -32.54 20.96 -49.52
C CYS A 41 -33.08 22.39 -49.25
N LEU A 42 -34.38 22.54 -48.97
CA LEU A 42 -34.98 23.83 -48.62
C LEU A 42 -34.71 24.23 -47.16
N LEU A 43 -34.54 23.26 -46.26
CA LEU A 43 -34.21 23.51 -44.86
C LEU A 43 -32.73 23.91 -44.67
N SER A 44 -31.82 23.43 -45.51
CA SER A 44 -30.39 23.77 -45.44
C SER A 44 -30.05 25.20 -45.89
N ASN A 45 -30.92 25.86 -46.66
CA ASN A 45 -30.72 27.26 -47.08
C ASN A 45 -31.21 28.30 -46.05
N LEU A 46 -31.83 27.86 -44.93
CA LEU A 46 -32.33 28.75 -43.88
C LEU A 46 -31.50 28.69 -42.59
N ASN A 47 -30.42 27.90 -42.55
CA ASN A 47 -29.58 27.75 -41.36
C ASN A 47 -28.09 27.83 -41.75
N PRO A 48 -27.44 29.01 -41.65
CA PRO A 48 -25.99 29.10 -41.68
C PRO A 48 -25.46 28.69 -40.31
N LEU A 49 -25.46 27.40 -40.02
CA LEU A 49 -24.65 26.83 -38.94
C LEU A 49 -23.30 26.42 -39.55
N GLU A 50 -22.53 27.41 -39.99
CA GLU A 50 -21.08 27.24 -40.18
C GLU A 50 -20.39 27.90 -38.97
N ASP A 51 -19.50 27.13 -38.34
CA ASP A 51 -18.51 27.49 -37.31
C ASP A 51 -19.02 27.88 -35.90
N LEU A 52 -19.46 26.89 -35.12
CA LEU A 52 -19.53 26.95 -33.64
C LEU A 52 -18.32 26.29 -32.95
N SER A 53 -17.58 25.44 -33.67
CA SER A 53 -16.36 24.78 -33.21
C SER A 53 -15.70 24.15 -34.43
N TYR A 54 -14.38 24.19 -34.54
CA TYR A 54 -13.68 23.38 -35.56
C TYR A 54 -12.89 22.26 -34.89
N PRO A 55 -13.07 20.99 -35.33
CA PRO A 55 -12.34 19.87 -34.76
C PRO A 55 -10.90 19.83 -35.27
N ARG A 56 -9.95 19.39 -34.42
CA ARG A 56 -8.65 18.88 -34.88
C ARG A 56 -8.68 17.37 -35.23
N GLY A 57 -9.85 16.72 -35.13
CA GLY A 57 -10.08 15.29 -35.45
C GLY A 57 -11.12 14.64 -34.52
N VAL A 58 -11.70 13.50 -34.93
CA VAL A 58 -12.55 12.64 -34.08
C VAL A 58 -11.66 11.56 -33.49
N GLY A 59 -11.60 11.47 -32.15
CA GLY A 59 -10.78 10.47 -31.47
C GLY A 59 -11.17 9.05 -31.87
N THR A 60 -10.19 8.28 -32.33
CA THR A 60 -10.29 6.83 -32.53
C THR A 60 -10.57 6.16 -31.18
N PRO A 61 -11.36 5.07 -31.09
CA PRO A 61 -11.36 4.24 -29.88
C PRO A 61 -9.91 3.89 -29.53
N LEU A 62 -9.52 4.08 -28.27
CA LEU A 62 -8.20 3.73 -27.74
C LEU A 62 -8.02 2.20 -27.82
N THR A 63 -7.72 1.71 -29.01
CA THR A 63 -7.10 0.40 -29.19
C THR A 63 -5.61 0.64 -29.04
N CYS A 64 -5.03 0.01 -28.02
CA CYS A 64 -3.60 0.08 -27.79
C CYS A 64 -2.84 -0.49 -28.99
N ALA A 65 -1.62 0.00 -29.21
CA ALA A 65 -0.74 -0.59 -30.20
C ALA A 65 -0.51 -2.08 -29.88
N ALA A 66 -0.03 -2.86 -30.87
CA ALA A 66 0.15 -4.30 -30.72
C ALA A 66 1.09 -4.72 -29.55
N ASN A 67 1.88 -3.78 -29.02
CA ASN A 67 2.81 -3.96 -27.91
C ASN A 67 2.49 -3.00 -26.75
N GLU A 68 1.22 -2.74 -26.49
CA GLU A 68 0.76 -1.90 -25.38
C GLU A 68 -0.39 -2.58 -24.64
N GLU A 69 -0.44 -2.35 -23.34
CA GLU A 69 -1.45 -2.85 -22.40
C GLU A 69 -2.45 -1.74 -22.08
N TYR A 70 -3.73 -2.05 -22.21
CA TYR A 70 -4.81 -1.15 -21.83
C TYR A 70 -5.05 -1.20 -20.33
N ASP A 71 -4.96 -0.06 -19.65
CA ASP A 71 -5.33 0.07 -18.24
C ASP A 71 -6.00 1.43 -17.98
N ALA A 72 -7.13 1.42 -17.27
CA ALA A 72 -7.90 2.59 -16.84
C ALA A 72 -8.17 3.67 -17.92
N GLY A 73 -8.31 3.28 -19.19
CA GLY A 73 -8.59 4.23 -20.29
C GLY A 73 -7.37 4.71 -21.06
N LEU A 74 -6.17 4.21 -20.73
CA LEU A 74 -4.92 4.57 -21.37
C LEU A 74 -4.16 3.32 -21.82
N CYS A 75 -3.21 3.52 -22.73
CA CYS A 75 -2.35 2.46 -23.28
C CYS A 75 -0.93 2.67 -22.79
N TYR A 76 -0.33 1.60 -22.28
CA TYR A 76 0.99 1.64 -21.67
C TYR A 76 1.91 0.58 -22.29
N PRO A 77 3.23 0.82 -22.40
CA PRO A 77 4.18 -0.24 -22.64
C PRO A 77 4.02 -1.37 -21.59
N PRO A 78 4.22 -2.64 -21.97
CA PRO A 78 4.31 -3.74 -21.02
C PRO A 78 5.41 -3.53 -20.00
N CYS A 79 5.23 -4.08 -18.80
CA CYS A 79 6.26 -4.08 -17.78
C CYS A 79 7.39 -5.07 -18.10
N GLU A 80 8.58 -4.79 -17.55
CA GLU A 80 9.72 -5.69 -17.57
C GLU A 80 9.41 -6.97 -16.79
N ALA A 81 10.14 -8.04 -17.10
CA ALA A 81 9.95 -9.32 -16.41
C ALA A 81 10.19 -9.15 -14.90
N GLY A 82 9.26 -9.67 -14.10
CA GLY A 82 9.29 -9.50 -12.64
C GLY A 82 8.47 -8.30 -12.14
N PHE A 83 7.81 -7.55 -13.02
CA PHE A 83 6.94 -6.45 -12.67
C PHE A 83 5.53 -6.65 -13.24
N PHE A 84 4.53 -6.05 -12.59
CA PHE A 84 3.16 -5.97 -13.10
C PHE A 84 2.68 -4.53 -13.17
N GLY A 85 1.83 -4.23 -14.14
CA GLY A 85 1.35 -2.88 -14.38
C GLY A 85 0.12 -2.53 -13.55
N VAL A 86 0.12 -1.35 -12.93
CA VAL A 86 -1.09 -0.68 -12.43
C VAL A 86 -1.06 0.77 -12.90
N GLY A 87 -1.92 1.12 -13.85
CA GLY A 87 -1.91 2.42 -14.54
C GLY A 87 -0.54 2.72 -15.15
N PRO A 88 0.08 3.88 -14.89
CA PRO A 88 1.38 4.24 -15.46
C PRO A 88 2.59 3.62 -14.73
N VAL A 89 2.38 2.82 -13.68
CA VAL A 89 3.47 2.33 -12.82
C VAL A 89 3.65 0.82 -12.96
N CYS A 90 4.87 0.39 -13.21
CA CYS A 90 5.27 -1.01 -13.06
C CYS A 90 5.72 -1.26 -11.62
N TRP A 91 5.08 -2.21 -10.95
CA TRP A 91 5.38 -2.61 -9.58
C TRP A 91 6.08 -3.96 -9.56
N GLU A 92 7.14 -4.06 -8.78
CA GLU A 92 7.85 -5.33 -8.58
C GLU A 92 6.90 -6.40 -8.01
N ILE A 93 7.02 -7.62 -8.51
CA ILE A 93 6.32 -8.78 -7.96
C ILE A 93 7.04 -9.21 -6.70
N CYS A 94 6.30 -9.37 -5.60
CA CYS A 94 6.89 -9.81 -4.34
C CYS A 94 7.60 -11.17 -4.48
N PRO A 95 8.76 -11.36 -3.82
CA PRO A 95 9.41 -12.65 -3.75
C PRO A 95 8.50 -13.72 -3.12
N ASP A 96 8.80 -14.99 -3.41
CA ASP A 96 8.11 -16.10 -2.77
C ASP A 96 8.18 -15.98 -1.23
N GLU A 97 7.11 -16.41 -0.55
CA GLU A 97 6.91 -16.30 0.91
C GLU A 97 6.63 -14.88 1.45
N TYR A 98 6.55 -13.87 0.60
CA TYR A 98 6.04 -12.55 0.96
C TYR A 98 4.58 -12.39 0.57
N THR A 99 3.84 -11.69 1.42
CA THR A 99 2.48 -11.22 1.13
C THR A 99 2.58 -9.88 0.40
N ASP A 100 1.81 -9.75 -0.68
CA ASP A 100 1.68 -8.51 -1.43
C ASP A 100 0.63 -7.61 -0.78
N ASP A 101 1.08 -6.51 -0.17
CA ASP A 101 0.22 -5.51 0.47
C ASP A 101 0.02 -4.28 -0.45
N GLY A 102 0.21 -4.44 -1.76
CA GLY A 102 0.11 -3.38 -2.76
C GLY A 102 1.46 -2.74 -3.06
N ALA A 103 1.82 -1.68 -2.32
CA ALA A 103 3.07 -0.95 -2.52
C ALA A 103 4.27 -1.57 -1.78
N THR A 104 4.02 -2.51 -0.87
CA THR A 104 5.03 -3.17 -0.04
C THR A 104 4.90 -4.68 -0.12
N CYS A 105 6.01 -5.37 0.10
CA CYS A 105 6.04 -6.81 0.35
C CYS A 105 6.28 -7.05 1.83
N ARG A 106 5.47 -7.91 2.46
CA ARG A 106 5.57 -8.22 3.88
C ARG A 106 5.77 -9.70 4.14
N LYS A 107 6.71 -10.02 5.02
CA LYS A 107 6.84 -11.34 5.63
C LYS A 107 6.58 -11.22 7.11
N ASP A 108 5.61 -11.96 7.60
CA ASP A 108 5.17 -11.89 8.98
C ASP A 108 6.27 -12.29 9.97
N ALA A 109 6.17 -11.68 11.16
CA ALA A 109 6.97 -12.11 12.30
C ALA A 109 6.68 -13.58 12.59
N HIS A 110 7.73 -14.33 12.89
CA HIS A 110 7.62 -15.75 13.21
C HIS A 110 8.29 -15.99 14.55
N ILE A 111 7.49 -16.42 15.52
CA ILE A 111 7.91 -16.69 16.90
C ILE A 111 7.50 -18.12 17.21
N PHE A 112 8.45 -18.93 17.66
CA PHE A 112 8.18 -20.29 18.09
C PHE A 112 9.04 -20.66 19.30
N GLY A 113 8.53 -21.58 20.12
CA GLY A 113 9.29 -22.14 21.25
C GLY A 113 10.40 -23.05 20.75
N LYS A 114 11.56 -22.97 21.39
CA LYS A 114 12.65 -23.91 21.14
C LYS A 114 12.23 -25.33 21.48
N GLU A 115 12.78 -26.29 20.76
CA GLU A 115 12.65 -27.69 21.16
C GLU A 115 13.24 -27.88 22.56
N SER A 116 12.53 -28.63 23.39
CA SER A 116 12.95 -28.89 24.75
C SER A 116 12.46 -30.26 25.22
N TYR A 117 13.19 -30.83 26.17
CA TYR A 117 12.80 -32.06 26.82
C TYR A 117 13.21 -32.07 28.29
N GLY A 118 12.46 -32.82 29.10
CA GLY A 118 12.79 -32.98 30.51
C GLY A 118 13.91 -33.99 30.73
N ARG A 119 14.81 -33.70 31.68
CA ARG A 119 15.90 -34.58 32.13
C ARG A 119 15.71 -35.10 33.56
N GLY A 120 14.45 -35.19 33.98
CA GLY A 120 14.05 -35.59 35.32
C GLY A 120 14.04 -34.45 36.34
N VAL A 121 13.55 -34.75 37.54
CA VAL A 121 13.38 -33.79 38.65
C VAL A 121 14.66 -33.43 39.38
N GLY A 122 15.79 -34.03 38.98
CA GLY A 122 17.08 -33.91 39.65
C GLY A 122 17.18 -34.75 40.92
N THR A 123 18.42 -35.01 41.36
CA THR A 123 18.73 -35.71 42.61
C THR A 123 19.43 -34.77 43.58
N ILE A 124 19.25 -35.01 44.88
CA ILE A 124 19.98 -34.26 45.90
C ILE A 124 21.49 -34.57 45.76
N PRO A 125 22.39 -33.55 45.83
CA PRO A 125 23.83 -33.77 45.81
C PRO A 125 24.26 -34.80 46.86
N SER A 126 25.24 -35.64 46.50
CA SER A 126 25.76 -36.67 47.41
C SER A 126 26.47 -36.05 48.63
N ASP A 127 27.01 -34.85 48.46
CA ASP A 127 27.40 -33.94 49.52
C ASP A 127 26.70 -32.59 49.31
N VAL A 128 25.69 -32.33 50.14
CA VAL A 128 24.85 -31.11 50.09
C VAL A 128 25.64 -29.85 50.44
N LEU A 129 26.68 -29.95 51.26
CA LEU A 129 27.51 -28.80 51.66
C LEU A 129 28.57 -28.47 50.62
N ALA A 130 29.09 -29.49 49.93
CA ALA A 130 30.05 -29.32 48.84
C ALA A 130 29.39 -29.11 47.47
N ALA A 131 28.07 -29.30 47.38
CA ALA A 131 27.29 -29.26 46.14
C ALA A 131 27.82 -30.24 45.07
N THR A 132 28.27 -31.42 45.53
CA THR A 132 28.89 -32.44 44.67
C THR A 132 27.85 -33.38 44.10
N CYS A 133 27.76 -33.44 42.78
CA CYS A 133 26.91 -34.38 42.06
C CYS A 133 27.58 -35.74 41.84
N GLY A 134 26.77 -36.76 41.54
CA GLY A 134 27.28 -38.08 41.18
C GLY A 134 28.07 -38.05 39.86
N ASP A 135 28.69 -39.18 39.53
CA ASP A 135 29.40 -39.32 38.26
C ASP A 135 28.48 -39.02 37.07
N ASN A 136 28.95 -38.20 36.13
CA ASN A 136 28.21 -37.74 34.95
C ASN A 136 26.89 -37.01 35.29
N GLN A 137 26.88 -36.20 36.35
CA GLN A 137 25.79 -35.27 36.64
C GLN A 137 26.30 -33.82 36.73
N GLU A 138 25.44 -32.88 36.40
CA GLU A 138 25.69 -31.44 36.55
C GLU A 138 24.81 -30.83 37.63
N LEU A 139 25.40 -29.92 38.41
CA LEU A 139 24.69 -29.18 39.45
C LEU A 139 24.01 -27.96 38.84
N ASP A 140 22.70 -27.83 39.04
CA ASP A 140 21.93 -26.65 38.66
C ASP A 140 20.85 -26.37 39.72
N ALA A 141 20.74 -25.10 40.12
CA ALA A 141 19.81 -24.63 41.15
C ALA A 141 19.75 -25.51 42.43
N GLY A 142 20.88 -26.11 42.83
CA GLY A 142 21.00 -26.94 44.04
C GLY A 142 20.61 -28.42 43.88
N LEU A 143 20.31 -28.86 42.65
CA LEU A 143 20.01 -30.25 42.32
C LEU A 143 20.96 -30.78 41.24
N CYS A 144 21.15 -32.09 41.23
CA CYS A 144 22.01 -32.78 40.27
C CYS A 144 21.17 -33.39 39.14
N TYR A 145 21.51 -33.06 37.91
CA TYR A 145 20.80 -33.52 36.73
C TYR A 145 21.72 -34.31 35.81
N GLU A 146 21.12 -35.17 35.00
CA GLU A 146 21.85 -35.76 33.87
C GLU A 146 22.19 -34.66 32.84
N PRO A 147 23.40 -34.63 32.29
CA PRO A 147 23.79 -33.68 31.26
C PRO A 147 22.83 -33.74 30.06
N CYS A 148 22.59 -32.59 29.44
CA CYS A 148 21.79 -32.56 28.24
C CYS A 148 22.47 -33.26 27.05
N GLN A 149 21.65 -33.69 26.09
CA GLN A 149 22.10 -34.18 24.80
C GLN A 149 22.87 -33.07 24.08
N SER A 150 23.77 -33.49 23.18
CA SER A 150 24.53 -32.53 22.36
C SER A 150 23.58 -31.59 21.61
N GLY A 151 23.85 -30.29 21.67
CA GLY A 151 23.01 -29.25 21.06
C GLY A 151 21.91 -28.71 21.99
N TYR A 152 21.88 -29.15 23.25
CA TYR A 152 20.98 -28.64 24.27
C TYR A 152 21.75 -28.12 25.48
N THR A 153 21.18 -27.12 26.14
CA THR A 153 21.68 -26.51 27.37
C THR A 153 20.67 -26.68 28.49
N GLY A 154 21.15 -27.09 29.66
CA GLY A 154 20.33 -27.32 30.84
C GLY A 154 19.96 -26.04 31.56
N VAL A 155 18.68 -25.92 31.91
CA VAL A 155 18.20 -24.96 32.93
C VAL A 155 17.23 -25.72 33.84
N GLY A 156 17.68 -26.07 35.03
CA GLY A 156 16.98 -26.89 35.99
C GLY A 156 16.60 -28.27 35.41
N PRO A 157 15.33 -28.69 35.45
CA PRO A 157 14.91 -30.00 34.94
C PRO A 157 14.71 -30.05 33.42
N VAL A 158 14.94 -28.95 32.70
CA VAL A 158 14.66 -28.84 31.26
C VAL A 158 15.95 -28.65 30.47
N CYS A 159 16.08 -29.41 29.39
CA CYS A 159 17.10 -29.21 28.36
C CYS A 159 16.47 -28.39 27.21
N TRP A 160 17.07 -27.25 26.90
CA TRP A 160 16.64 -26.33 25.83
C TRP A 160 17.60 -26.39 24.67
N GLU A 161 17.10 -26.34 23.44
CA GLU A 161 17.96 -26.23 22.26
C GLU A 161 18.90 -25.01 22.38
N THR A 162 20.18 -25.21 22.07
CA THR A 162 21.21 -24.19 22.34
C THR A 162 21.20 -23.04 21.32
N SER A 163 20.60 -23.23 20.15
CA SER A 163 20.68 -22.25 19.06
C SER A 163 19.37 -22.13 18.30
N CYS A 164 19.04 -20.91 17.88
CA CYS A 164 17.98 -20.66 16.92
C CYS A 164 18.47 -20.86 15.47
N PRO A 165 17.56 -21.13 14.51
CA PRO A 165 17.89 -21.15 13.09
C PRO A 165 18.52 -19.84 12.62
N GLU A 166 19.27 -19.88 11.53
CA GLU A 166 19.87 -18.69 10.94
C GLU A 166 18.80 -17.63 10.63
N GLY A 167 19.08 -16.37 10.99
CA GLY A 167 18.15 -15.25 10.84
C GLY A 167 17.09 -15.12 11.94
N TYR A 168 17.13 -15.95 12.98
CA TYR A 168 16.31 -15.79 14.19
C TYR A 168 17.15 -15.26 15.36
N ALA A 169 16.57 -14.32 16.10
CA ALA A 169 17.06 -13.91 17.40
C ALA A 169 16.66 -14.92 18.47
N ASP A 170 17.55 -15.11 19.44
CA ASP A 170 17.36 -16.01 20.58
C ASP A 170 16.88 -15.20 21.78
N ASP A 171 15.61 -15.41 22.16
CA ASP A 171 14.99 -14.79 23.32
C ASP A 171 14.91 -15.75 24.53
N GLY A 172 15.80 -16.75 24.57
CA GLY A 172 15.86 -17.76 25.62
C GLY A 172 15.04 -19.00 25.26
N ALA A 173 13.77 -19.03 25.69
CA ALA A 173 12.87 -20.17 25.45
C ALA A 173 12.23 -20.15 24.04
N THR A 174 12.34 -19.03 23.33
CA THR A 174 11.76 -18.83 22.00
C THR A 174 12.81 -18.33 21.02
N CYS A 175 12.59 -18.64 19.75
CA CYS A 175 13.29 -18.03 18.62
C CYS A 175 12.33 -17.08 17.92
N ARG A 176 12.78 -15.87 17.57
CA ARG A 176 11.98 -14.91 16.81
C ARG A 176 12.68 -14.43 15.55
N ARG A 177 11.91 -14.23 14.49
CA ARG A 177 12.27 -13.38 13.36
C ARG A 177 11.26 -12.25 13.30
N ASP A 178 11.76 -11.03 13.29
CA ASP A 178 10.92 -9.84 13.24
C ASP A 178 10.19 -9.75 11.89
N VAL A 179 9.17 -8.89 11.84
CA VAL A 179 8.46 -8.62 10.59
C VAL A 179 9.45 -8.00 9.60
N HIS A 180 9.41 -8.45 8.36
CA HIS A 180 10.21 -7.84 7.29
C HIS A 180 9.26 -7.20 6.28
N ILE A 181 9.35 -5.87 6.17
CA ILE A 181 8.58 -5.06 5.24
C ILE A 181 9.55 -4.25 4.42
N PHE A 182 9.37 -4.25 3.10
CA PHE A 182 10.09 -3.36 2.22
C PHE A 182 9.14 -2.82 1.15
N SER A 183 9.41 -1.58 0.72
CA SER A 183 8.74 -0.98 -0.43
C SER A 183 9.18 -1.69 -1.71
N LYS A 184 8.24 -2.00 -2.59
CA LYS A 184 8.54 -2.58 -3.90
C LYS A 184 9.37 -1.62 -4.74
N ASP A 185 10.27 -2.15 -5.54
CA ASP A 185 10.82 -1.36 -6.64
C ASP A 185 9.68 -1.02 -7.61
N SER A 186 9.74 0.19 -8.17
CA SER A 186 8.79 0.61 -9.18
C SER A 186 9.42 1.60 -10.14
N TYR A 187 8.88 1.62 -11.36
CA TYR A 187 9.24 2.62 -12.35
C TYR A 187 8.03 3.02 -13.17
N GLY A 188 8.04 4.27 -13.63
CA GLY A 188 7.02 4.76 -14.55
C GLY A 188 7.24 4.19 -15.95
N ARG A 189 6.16 3.78 -16.61
CA ARG A 189 6.16 3.41 -18.03
C ARG A 189 5.49 4.45 -18.93
N GLY A 190 5.47 5.70 -18.44
CA GLY A 190 5.11 6.89 -19.19
C GLY A 190 3.79 7.55 -18.75
N VAL A 191 3.81 8.89 -18.78
CA VAL A 191 2.64 9.78 -18.92
C VAL A 191 2.87 10.80 -20.05
N GLY A 192 3.93 10.61 -20.86
CA GLY A 192 4.44 11.55 -21.88
C GLY A 192 5.95 11.81 -21.74
N THR A 193 6.59 12.33 -22.79
CA THR A 193 8.01 12.78 -22.78
C THR A 193 8.10 14.26 -22.45
N ILE A 194 8.85 14.62 -21.40
CA ILE A 194 9.30 16.00 -21.16
C ILE A 194 10.49 16.25 -22.11
N PRO A 195 10.42 17.23 -23.03
CA PRO A 195 11.56 17.62 -23.85
C PRO A 195 12.74 18.01 -22.95
N THR A 196 13.90 17.37 -23.15
CA THR A 196 15.11 17.50 -22.31
C THR A 196 15.92 18.76 -22.59
N ASP A 197 15.43 19.58 -23.50
CA ASP A 197 15.99 20.85 -23.93
C ASP A 197 15.24 22.01 -23.26
N ILE A 198 15.74 22.38 -22.07
CA ILE A 198 15.67 23.70 -21.36
C ILE A 198 15.59 23.43 -19.84
N PHE A 199 16.71 23.01 -19.23
CA PHE A 199 16.89 23.12 -17.78
C PHE A 199 17.16 24.58 -17.42
N ALA A 200 16.11 25.35 -17.13
CA ALA A 200 16.24 26.70 -16.60
C ALA A 200 15.01 27.13 -15.78
N GLY A 201 14.57 26.30 -14.83
CA GLY A 201 13.63 26.71 -13.80
C GLY A 201 14.08 26.16 -12.46
N THR A 202 14.10 26.98 -11.42
CA THR A 202 13.98 26.51 -10.04
C THR A 202 12.49 26.61 -9.72
N CYS A 203 11.93 25.70 -8.92
CA CYS A 203 10.56 25.88 -8.45
C CYS A 203 10.39 27.29 -7.85
N SER A 204 9.18 27.84 -7.90
CA SER A 204 8.92 29.10 -7.21
C SER A 204 9.29 28.97 -5.73
N GLY A 205 9.69 30.06 -5.08
CA GLY A 205 10.27 29.99 -3.72
C GLY A 205 9.34 29.43 -2.63
N ASP A 206 8.09 29.17 -2.97
CA ASP A 206 7.02 28.57 -2.18
C ASP A 206 6.66 27.15 -2.64
N GLN A 207 7.53 26.47 -3.39
CA GLN A 207 7.31 25.12 -3.92
C GLN A 207 8.51 24.20 -3.71
N GLU A 208 8.23 22.90 -3.59
CA GLU A 208 9.19 21.81 -3.46
C GLU A 208 9.33 21.07 -4.80
N TYR A 209 10.57 20.87 -5.24
CA TYR A 209 10.88 20.10 -6.44
C TYR A 209 10.93 18.60 -6.14
N ASP A 210 10.16 17.80 -6.88
CA ASP A 210 10.26 16.34 -6.84
C ASP A 210 9.99 15.73 -8.23
N ALA A 211 10.89 14.84 -8.66
CA ALA A 211 10.80 14.07 -9.91
C ALA A 211 10.42 14.87 -11.18
N GLY A 212 10.89 16.13 -11.30
CA GLY A 212 10.65 16.98 -12.47
C GLY A 212 9.43 17.90 -12.37
N LEU A 213 8.71 17.85 -11.25
CA LEU A 213 7.53 18.66 -10.97
C LEU A 213 7.73 19.51 -9.72
N CYS A 214 7.03 20.64 -9.64
CA CYS A 214 7.00 21.49 -8.46
C CYS A 214 5.67 21.33 -7.72
N TYR A 215 5.75 21.09 -6.42
CA TYR A 215 4.60 20.87 -5.55
C TYR A 215 4.51 21.94 -4.46
N PRO A 216 3.32 22.26 -3.94
CA PRO A 216 3.20 22.97 -2.68
C PRO A 216 3.94 22.22 -1.54
N PRO A 217 4.56 22.94 -0.60
CA PRO A 217 5.19 22.33 0.57
C PRO A 217 4.19 21.55 1.40
N CYS A 218 4.67 20.52 2.09
CA CYS A 218 3.83 19.78 3.04
C CYS A 218 3.62 20.55 4.34
N ASP A 219 2.51 20.24 5.01
CA ASP A 219 2.21 20.73 6.36
C ASP A 219 3.28 20.22 7.35
N SER A 220 3.47 20.97 8.44
CA SER A 220 4.41 20.57 9.48
C SER A 220 4.10 19.17 10.01
N GLY A 221 5.11 18.31 10.05
CA GLY A 221 4.98 16.92 10.48
C GLY A 221 4.76 15.92 9.33
N TYR A 222 4.81 16.39 8.08
CA TYR A 222 4.72 15.58 6.88
C TYR A 222 5.96 15.75 6.01
N ASP A 223 6.29 14.71 5.26
CA ASP A 223 7.32 14.71 4.22
C ASP A 223 6.71 14.51 2.84
N GLY A 224 7.25 15.21 1.86
CA GLY A 224 6.72 15.21 0.50
C GLY A 224 7.38 14.15 -0.37
N VAL A 225 6.56 13.24 -0.94
CA VAL A 225 7.01 12.34 -2.01
C VAL A 225 6.05 12.47 -3.19
N GLY A 226 6.51 13.17 -4.22
CA GLY A 226 5.72 13.54 -5.39
C GLY A 226 4.45 14.28 -5.01
N PRO A 227 3.26 13.81 -5.43
CA PRO A 227 1.99 14.48 -5.14
C PRO A 227 1.43 14.21 -3.74
N VAL A 228 2.11 13.44 -2.89
CA VAL A 228 1.60 13.01 -1.59
C VAL A 228 2.47 13.52 -0.45
N CYS A 229 1.82 14.11 0.55
CA CYS A 229 2.43 14.39 1.84
C CYS A 229 2.18 13.21 2.78
N TRP A 230 3.25 12.63 3.32
CA TRP A 230 3.21 11.48 4.24
C TRP A 230 3.59 11.91 5.66
N ARG A 231 2.75 11.58 6.64
CA ARG A 231 3.03 11.93 8.03
C ARG A 231 4.27 11.21 8.55
N TYR A 232 5.14 11.89 9.31
CA TYR A 232 6.26 11.22 9.97
C TYR A 232 5.80 10.14 10.95
N CYS A 233 6.59 9.09 11.07
CA CYS A 233 6.32 8.02 12.02
C CYS A 233 6.42 8.51 13.48
N PRO A 234 5.60 7.97 14.39
CA PRO A 234 5.76 8.21 15.82
C PRO A 234 7.15 7.79 16.31
N SER A 235 7.57 8.33 17.46
CA SER A 235 8.78 7.85 18.12
C SER A 235 8.68 6.35 18.40
N ASP A 236 9.80 5.64 18.28
CA ASP A 236 9.92 4.19 18.46
C ASP A 236 9.31 3.32 17.34
N TYR A 237 8.91 3.93 16.22
CA TYR A 237 8.54 3.21 15.00
C TYR A 237 9.62 3.36 13.94
N THR A 238 9.83 2.29 13.19
CA THR A 238 10.61 2.30 11.95
C THR A 238 9.71 2.73 10.79
N ASP A 239 10.22 3.60 9.93
CA ASP A 239 9.54 4.05 8.70
C ASP A 239 9.82 3.06 7.57
N ASP A 240 8.79 2.38 7.10
CA ASP A 240 8.86 1.43 5.98
C ASP A 240 8.36 2.04 4.66
N GLY A 241 8.23 3.37 4.60
CA GLY A 241 7.75 4.14 3.45
C GLY A 241 6.31 4.59 3.65
N VAL A 242 5.35 3.72 3.35
CA VAL A 242 3.90 4.01 3.48
C VAL A 242 3.30 3.60 4.82
N THR A 243 4.03 2.82 5.61
CA THR A 243 3.66 2.36 6.95
C THR A 243 4.76 2.68 7.96
N CYS A 244 4.37 2.75 9.22
CA CYS A 244 5.28 2.75 10.36
C CYS A 244 5.12 1.45 11.12
N ARG A 245 6.23 0.79 11.47
CA ARG A 245 6.20 -0.46 12.25
C ARG A 245 6.92 -0.34 13.58
N ARG A 246 6.40 -1.05 14.57
CA ARG A 246 7.13 -1.42 15.79
C ARG A 246 7.19 -2.94 15.86
N ASP A 247 8.40 -3.47 16.00
CA ASP A 247 8.65 -4.90 16.02
C ASP A 247 8.09 -5.56 17.30
N ALA A 248 7.95 -6.88 17.25
CA ALA A 248 7.58 -7.64 18.43
C ALA A 248 8.69 -7.52 19.48
N HIS A 249 8.29 -7.44 20.75
CA HIS A 249 9.23 -7.44 21.86
C HIS A 249 8.82 -8.48 22.89
N ILE A 250 9.72 -9.40 23.19
CA ILE A 250 9.52 -10.50 24.12
C ILE A 250 10.46 -10.30 25.30
N VAL A 251 9.90 -10.30 26.50
CA VAL A 251 10.67 -10.27 27.74
C VAL A 251 10.32 -11.48 28.58
N GLY A 252 11.34 -12.14 29.14
CA GLY A 252 11.13 -13.15 30.16
C GLY A 252 10.61 -12.50 31.45
N LYS A 253 9.70 -13.17 32.13
CA LYS A 253 9.30 -12.76 33.47
C LYS A 253 10.38 -13.08 34.48
N ASP A 254 10.52 -12.23 35.50
CA ASP A 254 11.31 -12.58 36.65
C ASP A 254 10.74 -13.83 37.32
N SER A 255 11.61 -14.73 37.77
CA SER A 255 11.22 -15.97 38.40
C SER A 255 12.24 -16.48 39.40
N TYR A 256 11.77 -17.30 40.33
CA TYR A 256 12.62 -18.02 41.27
C TYR A 256 11.99 -19.34 41.70
N GLY A 257 12.82 -20.28 42.14
CA GLY A 257 12.37 -21.58 42.62
C GLY A 257 11.83 -21.51 44.05
N ARG A 258 10.78 -22.30 44.34
CA ARG A 258 10.18 -22.46 45.68
C ARG A 258 10.26 -23.89 46.24
N GLY A 259 11.19 -24.67 45.68
CA GLY A 259 11.43 -26.07 46.04
C GLY A 259 10.62 -27.07 45.21
N VAL A 260 10.93 -28.37 45.37
CA VAL A 260 10.35 -29.47 44.57
C VAL A 260 8.94 -29.88 45.00
N GLY A 261 8.43 -29.32 46.09
CA GLY A 261 7.14 -29.64 46.68
C GLY A 261 7.18 -30.89 47.55
N THR A 262 6.19 -31.04 48.43
CA THR A 262 6.03 -32.21 49.31
C THR A 262 4.73 -32.94 49.02
N ILE A 263 4.70 -34.26 49.25
CA ILE A 263 3.48 -35.03 49.08
C ILE A 263 2.52 -34.67 50.22
N PRO A 264 1.31 -34.16 49.94
CA PRO A 264 0.35 -33.86 50.98
C PRO A 264 -0.06 -35.15 51.73
N PRO A 265 -0.36 -35.06 53.03
CA PRO A 265 -0.87 -36.22 53.77
C PRO A 265 -2.22 -36.73 53.24
N GLU A 266 -3.01 -35.85 52.61
CA GLU A 266 -4.26 -36.17 51.92
C GLU A 266 -4.35 -35.33 50.64
N PHE A 267 -4.81 -35.87 49.51
CA PHE A 267 -4.87 -35.11 48.24
C PHE A 267 -6.03 -34.09 48.21
N SER A 268 -5.98 -33.07 49.07
CA SER A 268 -6.97 -31.99 49.17
C SER A 268 -6.29 -30.65 49.51
N ALA A 269 -6.85 -29.52 49.06
CA ALA A 269 -6.21 -28.21 49.21
C ALA A 269 -5.97 -27.77 50.68
N GLY A 270 -6.73 -28.32 51.64
CA GLY A 270 -6.57 -28.01 53.07
C GLY A 270 -5.51 -28.86 53.79
N SER A 271 -4.79 -29.71 53.06
CA SER A 271 -3.81 -30.65 53.63
C SER A 271 -2.38 -30.11 53.66
N CYS A 272 -2.10 -29.04 52.93
CA CYS A 272 -0.78 -28.43 52.89
C CYS A 272 -0.48 -27.64 54.18
N GLY A 273 0.81 -27.46 54.47
CA GLY A 273 1.27 -26.72 55.63
C GLY A 273 0.87 -25.24 55.62
N ALA A 274 1.16 -24.55 56.73
CA ALA A 274 1.00 -23.11 56.78
C ALA A 274 1.96 -22.44 55.78
N ASN A 275 1.44 -21.51 54.97
CA ASN A 275 2.14 -20.86 53.85
C ASN A 275 2.53 -21.83 52.72
N GLU A 276 1.73 -22.87 52.51
CA GLU A 276 1.84 -23.74 51.35
C GLU A 276 0.55 -23.78 50.54
N GLU A 277 0.70 -24.02 49.24
CA GLU A 277 -0.41 -24.21 48.31
C GLU A 277 -0.26 -25.54 47.57
N LEU A 278 -1.40 -26.19 47.29
CA LEU A 278 -1.44 -27.44 46.53
C LEU A 278 -1.46 -27.12 45.04
N ASP A 279 -0.43 -27.56 44.31
CA ASP A 279 -0.38 -27.50 42.86
C ASP A 279 0.09 -28.82 42.26
N ALA A 280 -0.60 -29.28 41.22
CA ALA A 280 -0.36 -30.56 40.54
C ALA A 280 -0.19 -31.78 41.50
N GLY A 281 -0.81 -31.75 42.68
CA GLY A 281 -0.76 -32.83 43.67
C GLY A 281 0.40 -32.77 44.68
N LEU A 282 1.18 -31.68 44.69
CA LEU A 282 2.26 -31.44 45.65
C LEU A 282 2.03 -30.11 46.38
N CYS A 283 2.45 -30.04 47.65
CA CYS A 283 2.43 -28.82 48.44
C CYS A 283 3.72 -28.03 48.21
N TYR A 284 3.58 -26.80 47.73
CA TYR A 284 4.68 -25.87 47.51
C TYR A 284 4.57 -24.68 48.44
N GLN A 285 5.71 -24.07 48.80
CA GLN A 285 5.69 -22.80 49.51
C GLN A 285 4.96 -21.74 48.67
N THR A 286 4.13 -20.94 49.32
CA THR A 286 3.46 -19.80 48.67
C THR A 286 4.51 -18.80 48.18
N CYS A 287 4.26 -18.20 47.03
CA CYS A 287 5.16 -17.20 46.46
C CYS A 287 5.09 -15.87 47.23
N ASP A 288 6.17 -15.08 47.10
CA ASP A 288 6.21 -13.70 47.58
C ASP A 288 5.18 -12.84 46.86
N ALA A 289 4.82 -11.71 47.47
CA ALA A 289 3.86 -10.78 46.89
C ALA A 289 4.31 -10.32 45.50
N GLY A 290 3.41 -10.40 44.52
CA GLY A 290 3.70 -10.07 43.11
C GLY A 290 4.15 -11.26 42.26
N TYR A 291 4.20 -12.47 42.83
CA TYR A 291 4.49 -13.70 42.10
C TYR A 291 3.36 -14.72 42.20
N THR A 292 3.14 -15.45 41.11
CA THR A 292 2.18 -16.55 40.99
C THR A 292 2.93 -17.87 40.87
N GLY A 293 2.55 -18.83 41.69
CA GLY A 293 3.13 -20.17 41.68
C GLY A 293 2.61 -21.03 40.53
N VAL A 294 3.52 -21.68 39.81
CA VAL A 294 3.22 -22.79 38.90
C VAL A 294 4.24 -23.90 39.16
N GLY A 295 3.79 -24.96 39.82
CA GLY A 295 4.61 -26.05 40.31
C GLY A 295 5.76 -25.54 41.19
N PRO A 296 7.02 -25.88 40.87
CA PRO A 296 8.18 -25.50 41.67
C PRO A 296 8.68 -24.05 41.45
N VAL A 297 8.03 -23.27 40.57
CA VAL A 297 8.51 -21.93 40.17
C VAL A 297 7.49 -20.86 40.55
N CYS A 298 7.99 -19.77 41.13
CA CYS A 298 7.27 -18.51 41.29
C CYS A 298 7.58 -17.62 40.09
N TRP A 299 6.55 -17.22 39.36
CA TRP A 299 6.64 -16.33 38.18
C TRP A 299 6.06 -14.96 38.51
N GLU A 300 6.64 -13.89 37.99
CA GLU A 300 6.05 -12.56 38.13
C GLU A 300 4.56 -12.58 37.70
N SER A 301 3.69 -12.03 38.54
CA SER A 301 2.24 -12.13 38.33
C SER A 301 1.72 -11.20 37.23
N SER A 302 2.50 -10.24 36.78
CA SER A 302 2.08 -9.20 35.85
C SER A 302 3.11 -8.93 34.78
N CYS A 303 2.63 -8.57 33.59
CA CYS A 303 3.46 -8.05 32.51
C CYS A 303 3.48 -6.51 32.51
N PRO A 304 4.51 -5.90 31.89
CA PRO A 304 4.49 -4.45 31.64
C PRO A 304 3.24 -4.02 30.88
N GLU A 305 2.83 -2.76 31.03
CA GLU A 305 1.63 -2.24 30.37
C GLU A 305 1.71 -2.41 28.84
N GLY A 306 0.63 -2.92 28.25
CA GLY A 306 0.53 -3.19 26.81
C GLY A 306 1.10 -4.54 26.36
N TYR A 307 1.72 -5.32 27.25
CA TYR A 307 2.19 -6.66 26.92
C TYR A 307 1.11 -7.70 27.20
N THR A 308 1.04 -8.70 26.33
CA THR A 308 0.27 -9.92 26.50
C THR A 308 1.07 -10.90 27.35
N ASP A 309 0.41 -11.53 28.33
CA ASP A 309 1.00 -12.56 29.17
C ASP A 309 0.92 -13.93 28.48
N ASP A 310 2.07 -14.46 28.07
CA ASP A 310 2.20 -15.77 27.44
C ASP A 310 2.66 -16.86 28.45
N GLY A 311 2.59 -16.56 29.76
CA GLY A 311 3.00 -17.45 30.84
C GLY A 311 4.37 -17.09 31.40
N ALA A 312 5.43 -17.71 30.87
CA ALA A 312 6.82 -17.45 31.30
C ALA A 312 7.42 -16.18 30.68
N THR A 313 6.77 -15.63 29.65
CA THR A 313 7.19 -14.44 28.93
C THR A 313 6.03 -13.46 28.82
N CYS A 314 6.37 -12.20 28.62
CA CYS A 314 5.46 -11.13 28.24
C CYS A 314 5.80 -10.70 26.82
N ARG A 315 4.79 -10.56 25.97
CA ARG A 315 4.97 -10.21 24.56
C ARG A 315 4.21 -8.96 24.18
N LEU A 316 4.90 -8.00 23.60
CA LEU A 316 4.31 -6.88 22.89
C LEU A 316 4.21 -7.24 21.41
N ASP A 317 3.00 -7.19 20.87
CA ASP A 317 2.73 -7.54 19.47
C ASP A 317 3.38 -6.56 18.49
N VAL A 318 3.68 -7.08 17.29
CA VAL A 318 3.99 -6.25 16.13
C VAL A 318 2.84 -5.27 15.92
N HIS A 319 3.18 -4.00 15.77
CA HIS A 319 2.18 -2.97 15.47
C HIS A 319 2.58 -2.22 14.20
N ILE A 320 1.73 -2.34 13.18
CA ILE A 320 1.91 -1.67 11.88
C ILE A 320 0.75 -0.70 11.71
N ILE A 321 1.08 0.55 11.43
CA ILE A 321 0.11 1.59 11.13
C ILE A 321 0.40 2.18 9.75
N GLY A 322 -0.65 2.41 8.97
CA GLY A 322 -0.55 3.21 7.76
C GLY A 322 -0.26 4.67 8.11
N LYS A 323 0.62 5.32 7.35
CA LYS A 323 0.87 6.74 7.52
C LYS A 323 -0.36 7.51 7.07
N GLU A 324 -0.79 8.48 7.88
CA GLU A 324 -1.75 9.48 7.41
C GLU A 324 -1.13 10.22 6.23
N SER A 325 -1.92 10.47 5.19
CA SER A 325 -1.46 11.15 4.00
C SER A 325 -2.55 11.98 3.34
N TYR A 326 -2.12 12.98 2.59
CA TYR A 326 -3.01 13.79 1.76
C TYR A 326 -2.31 14.21 0.47
N GLY A 327 -3.10 14.46 -0.57
CA GLY A 327 -2.58 14.95 -1.84
C GLY A 327 -2.30 16.45 -1.80
N ARG A 328 -1.17 16.88 -2.39
CA ARG A 328 -0.79 18.29 -2.56
C ARG A 328 -0.92 18.78 -4.02
N GLY A 329 -1.73 18.09 -4.81
CA GLY A 329 -1.92 18.35 -6.23
C GLY A 329 -1.01 17.49 -7.12
N VAL A 330 -1.21 17.59 -8.44
CA VAL A 330 -0.50 16.78 -9.45
C VAL A 330 0.91 17.29 -9.77
N GLY A 331 1.32 18.39 -9.13
CA GLY A 331 2.55 19.11 -9.44
C GLY A 331 2.40 19.96 -10.71
N VAL A 332 3.11 21.08 -10.75
CA VAL A 332 3.22 21.89 -11.98
C VAL A 332 4.52 21.56 -12.69
N PRO A 333 4.51 21.40 -14.03
CA PRO A 333 5.74 21.22 -14.78
C PRO A 333 6.69 22.39 -14.55
N ILE A 334 7.99 22.11 -14.53
CA ILE A 334 9.03 23.15 -14.50
C ILE A 334 9.09 23.97 -15.81
N TYR A 335 8.28 23.60 -16.80
CA TYR A 335 8.15 24.24 -18.09
C TYR A 335 6.82 24.99 -18.21
N THR A 336 6.90 26.29 -18.50
CA THR A 336 5.81 27.07 -19.07
C THR A 336 5.93 27.06 -20.59
N CYS A 337 4.80 27.04 -21.30
CA CYS A 337 4.81 27.09 -22.76
C CYS A 337 5.68 28.23 -23.32
N ALA A 338 6.32 27.99 -24.47
CA ALA A 338 7.07 29.01 -25.19
C ALA A 338 6.21 30.27 -25.39
N ALA A 339 6.83 31.45 -25.39
CA ALA A 339 6.10 32.72 -25.50
C ALA A 339 5.13 32.72 -26.70
N GLY A 340 3.85 32.96 -26.44
CA GLY A 340 2.78 32.96 -27.44
C GLY A 340 2.03 31.63 -27.62
N MET A 341 2.20 30.67 -26.71
CA MET A 341 1.48 29.40 -26.66
C MET A 341 0.59 29.31 -25.41
N GLU A 342 -0.52 28.59 -25.50
CA GLU A 342 -1.51 28.37 -24.44
C GLU A 342 -1.30 26.98 -23.81
N GLU A 343 -1.29 26.89 -22.49
CA GLU A 343 -1.16 25.62 -21.76
C GLU A 343 -2.55 25.05 -21.46
N ASP A 344 -2.77 23.79 -21.80
CA ASP A 344 -3.94 23.04 -21.35
C ASP A 344 -3.57 21.58 -21.08
N ALA A 345 -4.00 21.06 -19.92
CA ALA A 345 -3.73 19.72 -19.44
C ALA A 345 -2.25 19.29 -19.51
N GLY A 346 -1.30 20.21 -19.25
CA GLY A 346 0.13 19.95 -19.27
C GLY A 346 0.77 19.91 -20.66
N LEU A 347 0.03 20.30 -21.71
CA LEU A 347 0.50 20.38 -23.09
C LEU A 347 0.39 21.81 -23.61
N CYS A 348 1.27 22.18 -24.53
CA CYS A 348 1.31 23.51 -25.11
C CYS A 348 0.68 23.54 -26.50
N TYR A 349 -0.35 24.36 -26.64
CA TYR A 349 -1.10 24.58 -27.87
C TYR A 349 -0.83 25.97 -28.44
N THR A 350 -1.01 26.09 -29.74
CA THR A 350 -1.15 27.41 -30.37
C THR A 350 -2.48 28.02 -29.90
N PRO A 351 -2.50 29.31 -29.48
CA PRO A 351 -3.72 29.97 -29.00
C PRO A 351 -4.83 29.91 -30.04
N CYS A 352 -6.07 29.86 -29.58
CA CYS A 352 -7.24 29.94 -30.46
C CYS A 352 -7.38 31.35 -31.09
N GLU A 353 -8.05 31.43 -32.23
CA GLU A 353 -8.40 32.70 -32.86
C GLU A 353 -9.35 33.51 -31.96
N ASP A 354 -9.36 34.85 -32.12
CA ASP A 354 -10.23 35.75 -31.34
C ASP A 354 -11.70 35.31 -31.41
N GLY A 355 -12.32 35.13 -30.23
CA GLY A 355 -13.70 34.67 -30.09
C GLY A 355 -13.86 33.15 -29.94
N TYR A 356 -12.76 32.44 -29.66
CA TYR A 356 -12.77 31.01 -29.33
C TYR A 356 -11.95 30.71 -28.07
N SER A 357 -12.47 29.82 -27.21
CA SER A 357 -11.82 29.24 -26.04
C SER A 357 -11.26 27.83 -26.34
N GLY A 358 -10.02 27.57 -25.94
CA GLY A 358 -9.39 26.25 -26.10
C GLY A 358 -9.83 25.24 -25.03
N VAL A 359 -10.06 23.98 -25.43
CA VAL A 359 -10.06 22.80 -24.54
C VAL A 359 -9.30 21.68 -25.25
N GLY A 360 -8.07 21.45 -24.80
CA GLY A 360 -7.07 20.57 -25.37
C GLY A 360 -6.82 20.92 -26.84
N PRO A 361 -6.95 19.96 -27.77
CA PRO A 361 -6.76 20.22 -29.19
C PRO A 361 -7.98 20.91 -29.84
N VAL A 362 -9.00 21.41 -29.14
CA VAL A 362 -10.20 21.96 -29.79
C VAL A 362 -10.43 23.42 -29.41
N CYS A 363 -10.75 24.26 -30.38
CA CYS A 363 -11.18 25.65 -30.17
C CYS A 363 -12.71 25.74 -30.28
N TRP A 364 -13.35 26.22 -29.22
CA TRP A 364 -14.80 26.37 -29.09
C TRP A 364 -15.18 27.83 -29.18
N LYS A 365 -16.22 28.19 -29.93
CA LYS A 365 -16.64 29.59 -30.03
C LYS A 365 -17.24 30.06 -28.70
N ASP A 366 -16.85 31.26 -28.27
CA ASP A 366 -17.33 31.89 -27.03
C ASP A 366 -18.84 32.20 -27.02
#